data_AF-A0A0S7ZVD0-F1
#
_entry.id   AF-A0A0S7ZVD0-F1
#
_cell.length_a   1.000
_cell.length_b   1.000
_cell.length_c   1.000
_cell.angle_alpha   90.00
_cell.angle_beta   90.00
_cell.angle_gamma   90.00
#
_symmetry.space_group_name_H-M   'P 1'
#
loop_
_entity.id
_entity.type
_entity.pdbx_description
1 polymer ?
#
loop_
_entity_poly.entity_id
_entity_poly.type
_entity_poly.pdbx_seq_one_letter_code
_entity_poly.pdbx_strand_id
1 'polypeptide(L)'
;VRHGKATIEPDLLAQRVIERLNDTAYRDTNLVVREFVTRINNNDRRALTWRLKLWDDTERRLRERRQPTVDLEKKRQDEFA
;
A
#
# COMPACT_ATOMS: atom_id res chain seq x y z
N VAL A 1 -1.34 11.12 -11.86
CA VAL A 1 -0.22 11.05 -10.89
C VAL A 1 1.07 10.80 -11.66
N ARG A 2 2.00 11.76 -11.65
CA ARG A 2 3.31 11.60 -12.31
C ARG A 2 4.21 10.74 -11.43
N HIS A 3 4.91 9.79 -12.03
CA HIS A 3 5.85 8.91 -11.34
C HIS A 3 7.13 8.78 -12.18
N GLY A 4 8.24 8.46 -11.54
CA GLY A 4 9.53 8.21 -12.18
C GLY A 4 10.18 6.97 -11.58
N LYS A 5 11.11 6.36 -12.32
CA LYS A 5 11.96 5.28 -11.86
C LYS A 5 13.40 5.73 -12.00
N ALA A 6 14.18 5.54 -10.94
CA ALA A 6 15.62 5.76 -10.93
C ALA A 6 16.30 4.47 -10.50
N THR A 7 17.38 4.11 -11.17
CA THR A 7 18.27 3.01 -10.77
C THR A 7 19.40 3.62 -9.93
N ILE A 8 19.65 3.06 -8.75
CA ILE A 8 20.68 3.55 -7.82
C ILE A 8 21.53 2.35 -7.43
N GLU A 9 22.84 2.50 -7.58
CA GLU A 9 23.83 1.50 -7.19
C GLU A 9 24.88 2.17 -6.29
N PRO A 10 25.41 1.48 -5.26
CA PRO A 10 25.03 0.14 -4.78
C PRO A 10 23.72 0.16 -3.95
N ASP A 11 23.14 -1.03 -3.70
CA ASP A 11 21.88 -1.21 -2.94
C ASP A 11 21.85 -0.48 -1.59
N LEU A 12 22.99 -0.41 -0.89
CA LEU A 12 23.12 0.32 0.37
C LEU A 12 22.76 1.81 0.22
N LEU A 13 23.13 2.42 -0.92
CA LEU A 13 22.75 3.81 -1.22
C LEU A 13 21.27 3.92 -1.57
N ALA A 14 20.70 2.93 -2.26
CA ALA A 14 19.28 2.93 -2.57
C ALA A 14 18.42 2.99 -1.30
N GLN A 15 18.79 2.22 -0.27
CA GLN A 15 18.10 2.22 1.02
C GLN A 15 18.18 3.58 1.72
N ARG A 16 19.38 4.18 1.77
CA ARG A 16 19.57 5.54 2.33
C ARG A 16 18.81 6.62 1.57
N VAL A 17 18.70 6.48 0.25
CA VAL A 17 17.94 7.42 -0.59
C VAL A 17 16.45 7.33 -0.28
N ILE A 18 15.91 6.12 -0.11
CA ILE A 18 14.51 5.92 0.30
C ILE A 18 14.28 6.57 1.67
N GLU A 19 15.10 6.25 2.67
CA GLU A 19 14.96 6.79 4.03
C GLU A 19 15.03 8.32 4.06
N ARG A 20 15.90 8.92 3.23
CA ARG A 20 16.12 10.36 3.22
C ARG A 20 15.08 11.14 2.41
N LEU A 21 14.60 10.59 1.31
CA LEU A 21 13.73 11.31 0.37
C LEU A 21 12.25 10.98 0.53
N ASN A 22 11.91 9.86 1.18
CA ASN A 22 10.52 9.56 1.45
C ASN A 22 9.91 10.62 2.38
N ASP A 23 8.70 11.06 2.07
CA ASP A 23 7.96 12.13 2.75
C ASP A 23 8.61 13.53 2.72
N THR A 24 9.68 13.71 1.92
CA THR A 24 10.25 15.04 1.73
C THR A 24 9.36 15.90 0.83
N ALA A 25 9.23 17.18 1.19
CA ALA A 25 8.49 18.15 0.39
C ALA A 25 9.22 18.41 -0.93
N TYR A 26 8.53 18.19 -2.05
CA TYR A 26 9.01 18.55 -3.38
C TYR A 26 7.90 19.27 -4.14
N ARG A 27 8.13 20.55 -4.44
CA ARG A 27 7.09 21.48 -4.89
C ARG A 27 5.98 21.53 -3.84
N ASP A 28 4.72 21.34 -4.23
CA ASP A 28 3.54 21.42 -3.36
C ASP A 28 3.09 20.04 -2.84
N THR A 29 3.94 19.02 -2.95
CA THR A 29 3.59 17.62 -2.58
C THR A 29 4.73 16.89 -1.89
N ASN A 30 4.39 16.01 -0.95
CA ASN A 30 5.37 15.10 -0.36
C ASN A 30 5.69 13.96 -1.33
N LEU A 31 6.97 13.66 -1.47
CA LEU A 31 7.43 12.54 -2.28
C LEU A 31 7.11 11.21 -1.59
N VAL A 32 6.63 10.26 -2.38
CA VAL A 32 6.52 8.86 -1.97
C VAL A 32 7.62 8.10 -2.68
N VAL A 33 8.68 7.78 -1.95
CA VAL A 33 9.85 7.07 -2.47
C VAL A 33 9.83 5.65 -1.90
N ARG A 34 9.92 4.65 -2.78
CA ARG A 34 9.89 3.24 -2.39
C ARG A 34 10.67 2.40 -3.39
N GLU A 35 11.09 1.23 -2.93
CA GLU A 35 11.68 0.22 -3.80
C GLU A 35 10.74 -0.13 -4.96
N PHE A 36 11.31 -0.19 -6.16
CA PHE A 36 10.57 -0.62 -7.33
C PHE A 36 10.54 -2.15 -7.36
N VAL A 37 9.39 -2.72 -6.99
CA VAL A 37 9.13 -4.14 -7.18
C VAL A 37 8.51 -4.34 -8.55
N THR A 38 9.22 -5.04 -9.44
CA THR A 38 8.67 -5.46 -10.74
C THR A 38 7.42 -6.29 -10.49
N ARG A 39 6.31 -5.90 -11.13
CA ARG A 39 5.11 -6.74 -11.14
C ARG A 39 5.44 -7.99 -11.95
N ILE A 40 5.66 -9.11 -11.27
CA ILE A 40 5.64 -10.41 -11.93
C ILE A 40 4.19 -10.58 -12.41
N ASN A 41 3.99 -10.69 -13.73
CA ASN A 41 2.69 -10.88 -14.37
C ASN A 41 1.92 -12.13 -13.87
N ASN A 42 2.53 -12.94 -13.01
CA ASN A 42 2.00 -14.19 -12.49
C ASN A 42 1.41 -14.08 -11.07
N ASN A 43 1.24 -12.87 -10.53
CA ASN A 43 0.49 -12.65 -9.28
C ASN A 43 -0.89 -12.01 -9.54
N ASP A 44 -1.50 -12.30 -10.69
CA ASP A 44 -2.96 -12.33 -10.73
C ASP A 44 -3.37 -13.61 -10.00
N ARG A 45 -4.05 -13.48 -8.85
CA ARG A 45 -4.60 -14.60 -8.08
C ARG A 45 -5.69 -15.39 -8.83
N ARG A 46 -5.80 -15.20 -10.14
CA ARG A 46 -6.58 -16.03 -11.05
C ARG A 46 -5.78 -17.30 -11.38
N ALA A 47 -5.50 -18.12 -10.37
CA ALA A 47 -5.29 -19.55 -10.64
C ALA A 47 -6.45 -20.01 -11.53
N LEU A 48 -6.25 -20.85 -12.55
CA LEU A 48 -7.32 -21.24 -13.50
C LEU A 48 -8.61 -21.72 -12.78
N THR A 49 -8.43 -22.30 -11.58
CA THR A 49 -9.46 -22.80 -10.67
C THR A 49 -10.01 -21.74 -9.70
N TRP A 50 -9.72 -20.45 -9.86
CA TRP A 50 -10.16 -19.39 -8.95
C TRP A 50 -11.69 -19.26 -8.87
N ARG A 51 -12.39 -19.70 -9.93
CA ARG A 51 -13.86 -19.82 -9.96
C ARG A 51 -14.40 -21.05 -9.23
N LEU A 52 -13.56 -22.05 -8.98
CA LEU A 52 -13.92 -23.31 -8.32
C LEU A 52 -13.70 -23.27 -6.80
N LYS A 53 -13.06 -22.22 -6.29
CA LYS A 53 -12.90 -22.06 -4.84
C LYS A 53 -14.23 -21.57 -4.26
N LEU A 54 -14.82 -22.36 -3.37
CA LEU A 54 -16.03 -21.95 -2.65
C LEU A 54 -15.74 -20.67 -1.88
N TRP A 55 -16.66 -19.72 -1.98
CA TRP A 55 -16.61 -18.45 -1.29
C TRP A 55 -17.12 -18.68 0.13
N ASP A 56 -16.23 -19.00 1.07
CA ASP A 56 -16.59 -19.14 2.49
C ASP A 56 -16.83 -17.79 3.18
N ASP A 57 -16.59 -16.67 2.49
CA ASP A 57 -16.72 -15.35 3.10
C ASP A 57 -17.13 -14.26 2.12
N THR A 58 -17.67 -13.18 2.69
CA THR A 58 -18.17 -12.01 1.94
C THR A 58 -17.03 -11.40 1.12
N GLU A 59 -17.28 -11.21 -0.16
CA GLU A 59 -16.32 -10.83 -1.19
C GLU A 59 -15.32 -9.74 -0.74
N ARG A 60 -14.02 -10.06 -0.76
CA ARG A 60 -12.91 -9.11 -0.52
C ARG A 60 -12.71 -8.17 -1.70
N ARG A 61 -13.73 -7.40 -2.07
CA ARG A 61 -13.57 -6.23 -2.96
C ARG A 61 -14.49 -5.10 -2.49
N LEU A 62 -13.83 -4.01 -2.08
CA LEU A 62 -14.33 -2.62 -2.07
C LEU A 62 -15.12 -2.07 -0.86
N ARG A 63 -15.12 -2.71 0.33
CA ARG A 63 -15.66 -2.05 1.55
C ARG A 63 -14.63 -1.74 2.64
N GLU A 64 -13.65 -2.59 2.90
CA GLU A 64 -12.65 -2.36 3.97
C GLU A 64 -11.63 -1.26 3.65
N ARG A 65 -11.31 -1.05 2.37
CA ARG A 65 -10.26 -0.09 1.97
C ARG A 65 -10.70 1.38 1.93
N ARG A 66 -11.99 1.66 2.10
CA ARG A 66 -12.58 3.01 1.97
C ARG A 66 -13.54 3.37 3.10
N GLN A 67 -13.50 2.68 4.24
CA GLN A 67 -14.16 3.22 5.42
C GLN A 67 -13.35 4.43 5.90
N PRO A 68 -13.94 5.62 6.06
CA PRO A 68 -13.35 6.61 6.93
C PRO A 68 -13.23 5.98 8.33
N THR A 69 -12.18 6.30 9.06
CA THR A 69 -11.95 5.86 10.44
C THR A 69 -13.12 6.29 11.33
N VAL A 70 -14.19 5.50 11.42
CA VAL A 70 -15.27 5.70 12.42
C VAL A 70 -14.97 4.96 13.73
N ASP A 71 -13.88 4.19 13.79
CA ASP A 71 -13.54 3.36 14.95
C ASP A 71 -12.60 4.01 15.97
N LEU A 72 -12.27 5.30 15.83
CA LEU A 72 -11.51 6.04 16.85
C LEU A 72 -12.40 6.72 17.89
N GLU A 73 -13.65 7.05 17.58
CA GLU A 73 -14.55 7.72 18.53
C GLU A 73 -15.22 6.76 19.52
N LYS A 74 -15.54 5.52 19.10
CA LYS A 74 -16.09 4.50 20.01
C LYS A 74 -15.11 4.05 21.09
N LYS A 75 -13.82 3.91 20.76
CA LYS A 75 -12.79 3.54 21.75
C LYS A 75 -12.64 4.56 22.88
N ARG A 76 -12.91 5.85 22.60
CA ARG A 76 -12.83 6.92 23.59
C ARG A 76 -14.01 6.94 24.57
N GLN A 77 -15.19 6.48 24.17
CA GLN A 77 -16.36 6.42 25.05
C GLN A 77 -16.32 5.21 25.98
N ASP A 78 -15.78 4.08 25.53
CA ASP A 78 -15.66 2.86 26.36
C ASP A 78 -14.48 2.91 27.35
N GLU A 79 -13.45 3.74 27.12
CA GLU A 79 -12.33 3.93 28.06
C GLU A 79 -12.64 4.92 29.21
N PHE A 80 -13.74 5.65 29.15
CA PHE A 80 -14.15 6.63 30.16
C PHE A 80 -15.55 6.36 30.76
N ALA A 81 -16.08 5.14 30.60
CA ALA A 81 -17.30 4.67 31.27
C ALA A 81 -16.96 3.73 32.44
#